data_AF-A0A922ELH2-F1
#
_entry.id   AF-A0A922ELH2-F1
#
_cell.length_a   1.000
_cell.length_b   1.000
_cell.length_c   1.000
_cell.angle_alpha   90.00
_cell.angle_beta   90.00
_cell.angle_gamma   90.00
#
_symmetry.space_group_name_H-M   'P 1'
#
loop_
_entity.id
_entity.type
_entity.pdbx_description
1 polymer ?
#
loop_
_entity_poly.entity_id
_entity_poly.type
_entity_poly.pdbx_seq_one_letter_code
_entity_poly.pdbx_strand_id
1 'polypeptide(L)'
;MEPGRLGENRYALIDMADEQREPLLHEDVIIPCSSSDGPDASTPSPANSNQRLASLDVFRGLTVALMILVDDAGGAFPSINHSPWFGVTLADFVMPFFLFGVGVSIGLAFKNISSKTTAMKKVMLRTIKLFLLGLFLQGGYFHGRNHLTFGVDVDKIRWLGVLQRISIGYLLASMSEIWLVNRITVESPAAFVRKYYIQWIFAVLLCSIYMCLLYGLYVPDWEFEASSMNYSAYASGSQIVHCEVRGSLEPSCNAVGLIDRILIGEHHLYQRPVYRRTKECSVNSPDYGPLPPNSPGWCLAPFDPEGILSSLMAAITCFVGLQFGHILLHFKCHMQRVFLWTMLSLPLLIAGYVLEFLGVPFCKPLYTLSYMCITAGASGLFLTSIFYIVDVKLYRKPTMLLEWMGMNALIVYAVAACDLFPAALQGFYWRSPKNNLVDGTELLMQAMLHSRKWGTLAFVLLEILFWGLVAGFLHMKGVYVKL
;
A
#
# COMPACT_ATOMS: atom_id res chain seq x y z
N MET A 1 -45.15 15.78 52.78
CA MET A 1 -45.90 16.07 51.54
C MET A 1 -45.01 15.64 50.38
N GLU A 2 -45.49 14.67 49.62
CA GLU A 2 -45.01 14.15 48.32
C GLU A 2 -44.64 15.23 47.27
N PRO A 3 -44.19 14.89 46.04
CA PRO A 3 -43.57 13.64 45.51
C PRO A 3 -42.24 13.95 44.77
N GLY A 4 -41.31 13.04 44.43
CA GLY A 4 -41.43 11.85 43.58
C GLY A 4 -40.83 12.14 42.18
N ARG A 5 -39.73 11.46 41.81
CA ARG A 5 -39.34 11.25 40.39
C ARG A 5 -38.47 10.00 40.23
N LEU A 6 -39.11 8.97 39.68
CA LEU A 6 -38.54 7.75 39.10
C LEU A 6 -38.82 7.82 37.58
N GLY A 7 -37.90 7.31 36.78
CA GLY A 7 -37.93 7.31 35.30
C GLY A 7 -36.56 7.73 34.75
N GLU A 8 -35.53 6.88 34.64
CA GLU A 8 -35.39 5.60 33.93
C GLU A 8 -35.15 5.77 32.40
N ASN A 9 -33.88 5.58 32.02
CA ASN A 9 -33.33 4.97 30.80
C ASN A 9 -33.94 5.28 29.41
N ARG A 10 -33.22 6.10 28.63
CA ARG A 10 -32.69 5.75 27.29
C ARG A 10 -31.79 6.88 26.76
N TYR A 11 -30.76 6.50 26.00
CA TYR A 11 -29.74 7.33 25.32
C TYR A 11 -28.48 7.71 26.11
N ALA A 12 -27.58 6.74 26.27
CA ALA A 12 -26.13 6.98 26.40
C ALA A 12 -25.39 5.72 25.89
N LEU A 13 -25.38 5.55 24.57
CA LEU A 13 -24.71 4.43 23.91
C LEU A 13 -23.28 4.85 23.56
N ILE A 14 -22.40 4.68 24.55
CA ILE A 14 -21.02 4.17 24.46
C ILE A 14 -20.28 4.53 23.16
N ASP A 15 -19.58 5.65 23.18
CA ASP A 15 -18.37 5.90 22.38
C ASP A 15 -17.21 6.08 23.36
N MET A 16 -16.50 4.99 23.65
CA MET A 16 -15.32 4.98 24.52
C MET A 16 -14.27 4.02 23.99
N ALA A 17 -13.51 4.52 23.02
CA ALA A 17 -12.08 4.24 22.85
C ALA A 17 -11.53 5.37 21.97
N ASP A 18 -11.71 6.60 22.47
CA ASP A 18 -11.20 7.81 21.87
C ASP A 18 -9.74 7.96 22.31
N GLU A 19 -8.81 7.77 21.38
CA GLU A 19 -7.38 7.92 21.64
C GLU A 19 -7.00 9.39 21.38
N GLN A 20 -7.48 10.24 22.28
CA GLN A 20 -7.10 11.64 22.36
C GLN A 20 -5.66 11.70 22.87
N ARG A 21 -4.74 12.28 22.09
CA ARG A 21 -3.38 12.50 22.58
C ARG A 21 -2.72 13.74 22.02
N GLU A 22 -2.37 14.64 22.94
CA GLU A 22 -1.44 15.73 22.72
C GLU A 22 0.00 15.21 22.53
N PRO A 23 0.83 15.89 21.73
CA PRO A 23 2.26 15.62 21.67
C PRO A 23 2.94 16.34 22.85
N LEU A 24 3.24 15.63 23.92
CA LEU A 24 4.09 16.14 24.98
C LEU A 24 5.55 15.71 24.73
N LEU A 25 6.38 16.72 24.50
CA LEU A 25 7.83 16.67 24.65
C LEU A 25 8.16 16.23 26.08
N HIS A 26 8.49 14.96 26.29
CA HIS A 26 9.35 14.54 27.38
C HIS A 26 10.08 13.25 26.99
N GLU A 27 11.41 13.32 27.04
CA GLU A 27 12.33 12.20 26.97
C GLU A 27 12.05 11.24 28.12
N ASP A 28 11.71 9.98 27.82
CA ASP A 28 11.80 8.89 28.78
C ASP A 28 12.57 7.73 28.16
N VAL A 29 13.57 7.28 28.93
CA VAL A 29 14.64 6.34 28.58
C VAL A 29 14.06 4.97 28.26
N ILE A 30 14.25 4.53 27.02
CA ILE A 30 14.02 3.14 26.62
C ILE A 30 15.33 2.36 26.81
N ILE A 31 15.26 1.30 27.61
CA ILE A 31 16.42 0.61 28.20
C ILE A 31 17.31 -0.04 27.13
N PRO A 32 18.60 0.36 27.01
CA PRO A 32 19.62 -0.43 26.33
C PRO A 32 19.83 -1.74 27.08
N CYS A 33 19.99 -2.87 26.38
CA CYS A 33 20.36 -4.14 27.02
C CYS A 33 21.74 -4.00 27.68
N SER A 34 21.79 -3.74 28.98
CA SER A 34 22.96 -4.01 29.82
C SER A 34 22.69 -5.22 30.71
N SER A 35 23.75 -6.01 30.86
CA SER A 35 23.88 -7.26 31.61
C SER A 35 23.33 -7.22 33.03
N SER A 36 22.82 -8.38 33.44
CA SER A 36 22.57 -8.81 34.82
C SER A 36 23.77 -8.53 35.75
N ASP A 37 23.53 -7.80 36.85
CA ASP A 37 23.74 -8.24 38.24
C ASP A 37 23.87 -7.03 39.19
N GLY A 38 22.96 -6.95 40.16
CA GLY A 38 22.97 -5.97 41.25
C GLY A 38 21.60 -5.87 41.93
N PRO A 39 21.47 -6.26 43.22
CA PRO A 39 20.20 -6.17 43.93
C PRO A 39 20.10 -4.76 44.52
N ASP A 40 19.47 -3.85 43.79
CA ASP A 40 18.81 -2.64 44.32
C ASP A 40 18.31 -1.80 43.13
N ALA A 41 17.13 -2.12 42.62
CA ALA A 41 16.42 -1.28 41.67
C ALA A 41 15.01 -1.03 42.20
N SER A 42 14.77 0.21 42.56
CA SER A 42 13.45 0.77 42.87
C SER A 42 12.42 0.35 41.83
N THR A 43 11.25 -0.02 42.33
CA THR A 43 10.08 -0.47 41.56
C THR A 43 9.84 0.46 40.35
N PRO A 44 9.93 -0.03 39.10
CA PRO A 44 9.62 0.81 37.95
C PRO A 44 8.13 1.14 37.97
N SER A 45 7.82 2.44 37.92
CA SER A 45 6.49 2.95 37.66
C SER A 45 5.93 2.35 36.36
N PRO A 46 4.61 2.09 36.27
CA PRO A 46 4.03 1.44 35.10
C PRO A 46 4.24 2.32 33.87
N ALA A 47 5.11 1.87 32.96
CA ALA A 47 5.33 2.50 31.67
C ALA A 47 3.98 2.68 30.95
N ASN A 48 3.65 3.94 30.61
CA ASN A 48 2.44 4.30 29.89
C ASN A 48 2.35 3.52 28.58
N SER A 49 1.41 2.59 28.50
CA SER A 49 1.34 1.53 27.49
C SER A 49 0.94 1.98 26.09
N ASN A 50 0.81 3.29 25.85
CA ASN A 50 0.17 3.77 24.64
C ASN A 50 1.12 4.47 23.65
N GLN A 51 2.42 4.66 23.90
CA GLN A 51 3.31 5.42 22.99
C GLN A 51 3.25 4.93 21.53
N ARG A 52 3.05 5.87 20.58
CA ARG A 52 3.14 5.59 19.14
C ARG A 52 4.58 5.26 18.77
N LEU A 53 4.77 4.32 17.85
CA LEU A 53 6.10 3.97 17.34
C LEU A 53 6.53 4.96 16.26
N ALA A 54 7.47 5.84 16.58
CA ALA A 54 7.93 6.90 15.68
C ALA A 54 8.47 6.35 14.35
N SER A 55 9.28 5.29 14.37
CA SER A 55 9.79 4.67 13.14
C SER A 55 8.71 4.13 12.20
N LEU A 56 7.59 3.64 12.74
CA LEU A 56 6.47 3.17 11.91
C LEU A 56 5.77 4.34 11.22
N ASP A 57 5.62 5.46 11.92
CA ASP A 57 5.06 6.67 11.32
C ASP A 57 6.04 7.24 10.26
N VAL A 58 7.35 7.31 10.55
CA VAL A 58 8.36 7.69 9.53
C VAL A 58 8.32 6.77 8.30
N PHE A 59 8.22 5.45 8.50
CA PHE A 59 8.11 4.48 7.41
C PHE A 59 6.88 4.73 6.54
N ARG A 60 5.71 5.00 7.15
CA ARG A 60 4.49 5.35 6.41
C ARG A 60 4.62 6.67 5.67
N GLY A 61 5.16 7.70 6.30
CA GLY A 61 5.31 9.01 5.68
C GLY A 61 6.29 8.98 4.51
N LEU A 62 7.39 8.23 4.65
CA LEU A 62 8.31 7.97 3.57
C LEU A 62 7.68 7.17 2.42
N THR A 63 6.80 6.22 2.73
CA THR A 63 6.04 5.47 1.72
C THR A 63 5.10 6.40 0.94
N VAL A 64 4.40 7.31 1.61
CA VAL A 64 3.53 8.31 0.97
C VAL A 64 4.35 9.31 0.15
N ALA A 65 5.46 9.81 0.67
CA ALA A 65 6.36 10.70 -0.07
C ALA A 65 6.93 10.01 -1.31
N LEU A 66 7.29 8.73 -1.21
CA LEU A 66 7.77 7.94 -2.34
C LEU A 66 6.68 7.73 -3.39
N MET A 67 5.43 7.50 -2.98
CA MET A 67 4.30 7.40 -3.88
C MET A 67 4.10 8.68 -4.70
N ILE A 68 4.05 9.85 -4.05
CA ILE A 68 3.97 11.15 -4.73
C ILE A 68 5.16 11.31 -5.70
N LEU A 69 6.38 10.95 -5.26
CA LEU A 69 7.57 11.03 -6.11
C LEU A 69 7.44 10.20 -7.39
N VAL A 70 6.99 8.95 -7.30
CA VAL A 70 6.96 8.05 -8.46
C VAL A 70 5.76 8.31 -9.37
N ASP A 71 4.63 8.75 -8.82
CA ASP A 71 3.43 9.06 -9.59
C ASP A 71 3.65 10.33 -10.44
N ASP A 72 4.26 11.37 -9.87
CA ASP A 72 4.42 12.66 -10.55
C ASP A 72 5.75 12.80 -11.31
N ALA A 73 6.85 12.22 -10.81
CA ALA A 73 8.16 12.30 -11.50
C ALA A 73 8.49 11.04 -12.34
N GLY A 74 7.70 9.96 -12.24
CA GLY A 74 7.93 8.71 -12.96
C GLY A 74 8.05 8.88 -14.47
N GLY A 75 7.20 9.73 -15.07
CA GLY A 75 7.26 10.00 -16.51
C GLY A 75 8.56 10.67 -16.97
N ALA A 76 9.28 11.37 -16.08
CA ALA A 76 10.55 12.01 -16.41
C ALA A 76 11.77 11.07 -16.26
N PHE A 77 11.68 10.07 -15.38
CA PHE A 77 12.77 9.16 -15.03
C PHE A 77 12.28 7.69 -15.06
N PRO A 78 12.60 6.93 -16.13
CA PRO A 78 12.15 5.54 -16.26
C PRO A 78 12.52 4.64 -15.06
N SER A 79 13.66 4.87 -14.42
CA SER A 79 14.13 4.10 -13.26
C SER A 79 13.26 4.26 -12.01
N ILE A 80 12.49 5.36 -11.90
CA ILE A 80 11.54 5.59 -10.80
C ILE A 80 10.09 5.34 -11.22
N ASN A 81 9.83 5.02 -12.48
CA ASN A 81 8.50 4.67 -12.98
C ASN A 81 8.27 3.15 -12.89
N HIS A 82 7.03 2.68 -12.89
CA HIS A 82 6.70 1.25 -12.91
C HIS A 82 7.38 0.50 -14.05
N SER A 83 7.83 -0.72 -13.76
CA SER A 83 8.20 -1.69 -14.78
C SER A 83 6.99 -2.02 -15.68
N PRO A 84 7.15 -2.14 -17.02
CA PRO A 84 6.03 -2.41 -17.91
C PRO A 84 5.30 -3.73 -17.62
N TRP A 85 6.04 -4.79 -17.30
CA TRP A 85 5.48 -6.11 -16.99
C TRP A 85 6.38 -6.95 -16.08
N PHE A 86 7.52 -7.38 -16.63
CA PHE A 86 8.56 -8.08 -15.88
C PHE A 86 9.63 -7.12 -15.38
N GLY A 87 10.21 -7.46 -14.24
CA GLY A 87 11.21 -6.67 -13.54
C GLY A 87 10.63 -5.91 -12.35
N VAL A 88 11.45 -5.06 -11.76
CA VAL A 88 11.08 -4.23 -10.61
C VAL A 88 11.83 -2.91 -10.69
N THR A 89 11.13 -1.81 -10.41
CA THR A 89 11.70 -0.47 -10.27
C THR A 89 11.31 0.15 -8.93
N LEU A 90 11.74 1.37 -8.65
CA LEU A 90 11.48 2.02 -7.36
C LEU A 90 9.97 2.13 -7.05
N ALA A 91 9.14 2.46 -8.04
CA ALA A 91 7.69 2.58 -7.88
C ALA A 91 7.02 1.28 -7.46
N ASP A 92 7.61 0.14 -7.83
CA ASP A 92 7.03 -1.17 -7.55
C ASP A 92 7.14 -1.54 -6.07
N PHE A 93 7.96 -0.86 -5.26
CA PHE A 93 8.05 -1.10 -3.80
C PHE A 93 6.99 -0.36 -2.97
N VAL A 94 6.34 0.67 -3.52
CA VAL A 94 5.40 1.53 -2.78
C VAL A 94 4.22 0.74 -2.20
N MET A 95 3.55 -0.06 -3.02
CA MET A 95 2.39 -0.85 -2.60
C MET A 95 2.77 -1.90 -1.52
N PRO A 96 3.82 -2.72 -1.71
CA PRO A 96 4.32 -3.61 -0.66
C PRO A 96 4.62 -2.91 0.66
N PHE A 97 5.20 -1.71 0.63
CA PHE A 97 5.47 -0.94 1.85
C PHE A 97 4.18 -0.59 2.59
N PHE A 98 3.14 -0.14 1.89
CA PHE A 98 1.82 0.10 2.50
C PHE A 98 1.23 -1.16 3.15
N LEU A 99 1.21 -2.28 2.40
CA LEU A 99 0.66 -3.55 2.90
C LEU A 99 1.43 -4.05 4.12
N PHE A 100 2.75 -4.01 4.06
CA PHE A 100 3.62 -4.39 5.17
C PHE A 100 3.38 -3.52 6.41
N GLY A 101 3.34 -2.19 6.23
CA GLY A 101 3.05 -1.24 7.31
C GLY A 101 1.67 -1.45 7.94
N VAL A 102 0.64 -1.74 7.13
CA VAL A 102 -0.69 -2.13 7.62
C VAL A 102 -0.61 -3.39 8.47
N GLY A 103 0.12 -4.40 8.03
CA GLY A 103 0.41 -5.62 8.79
C GLY A 103 0.98 -5.32 10.18
N VAL A 104 2.07 -4.55 10.24
CA VAL A 104 2.71 -4.15 11.52
C VAL A 104 1.69 -3.50 12.45
N SER A 105 0.82 -2.66 11.89
CA SER A 105 -0.21 -1.93 12.62
C SER A 105 -1.29 -2.84 13.22
N ILE A 106 -1.67 -3.90 12.52
CA ILE A 106 -2.64 -4.89 13.00
C ILE A 106 -2.11 -5.57 14.26
N GLY A 107 -0.84 -5.97 14.25
CA GLY A 107 -0.19 -6.59 15.41
C GLY A 107 -0.27 -5.69 16.64
N LEU A 108 -0.05 -4.38 16.49
CA LEU A 108 -0.15 -3.41 17.59
C LEU A 108 -1.59 -3.13 18.03
N ALA A 109 -2.52 -3.05 17.07
CA ALA A 109 -3.92 -2.70 17.33
C ALA A 109 -4.68 -3.80 18.08
N PHE A 110 -4.34 -5.08 17.85
CA PHE A 110 -5.05 -6.22 18.42
C PHE A 110 -4.30 -6.90 19.57
N LYS A 111 -3.32 -6.23 20.19
CA LYS A 111 -2.58 -6.74 21.37
C LYS A 111 -3.48 -7.31 22.46
N ASN A 112 -4.60 -6.63 22.77
CA ASN A 112 -5.54 -6.99 23.82
C ASN A 112 -6.98 -7.05 23.27
N ILE A 113 -7.37 -8.21 22.73
CA ILE A 113 -8.76 -8.45 22.30
C ILE A 113 -9.59 -8.91 23.51
N SER A 114 -10.49 -8.05 23.98
CA SER A 114 -11.48 -8.40 25.01
C SER A 114 -12.64 -9.24 24.45
N SER A 115 -13.18 -8.86 23.29
CA SER A 115 -14.27 -9.57 22.59
C SER A 115 -13.96 -9.72 21.12
N LYS A 116 -13.93 -10.98 20.63
CA LYS A 116 -13.68 -11.29 19.21
C LYS A 116 -14.76 -10.69 18.32
N THR A 117 -16.03 -10.72 18.73
CA THR A 117 -17.14 -10.16 17.94
C THR A 117 -17.03 -8.65 17.78
N THR A 118 -16.71 -7.93 18.86
CA THR A 118 -16.52 -6.47 18.81
C THR A 118 -15.32 -6.10 17.95
N ALA A 119 -14.21 -6.83 18.10
CA ALA A 119 -13.02 -6.64 17.25
C ALA A 119 -13.35 -6.89 15.77
N MET A 120 -14.08 -7.96 15.45
CA MET A 120 -14.44 -8.29 14.08
C MET A 120 -15.41 -7.28 13.47
N LYS A 121 -16.37 -6.76 14.24
CA LYS A 121 -17.24 -5.66 13.79
C LYS A 121 -16.44 -4.41 13.42
N LYS A 122 -15.44 -4.04 14.22
CA LYS A 122 -14.53 -2.92 13.92
C LYS A 122 -13.72 -3.17 12.64
N VAL A 123 -13.18 -4.38 12.47
CA VAL A 123 -12.46 -4.77 11.24
C VAL A 123 -13.36 -4.67 10.02
N MET A 124 -14.59 -5.19 10.08
CA MET A 124 -15.52 -5.14 8.96
C MET A 124 -15.89 -3.70 8.59
N LEU A 125 -16.22 -2.85 9.56
CA LEU A 125 -16.55 -1.45 9.31
C LEU A 125 -15.39 -0.69 8.66
N ARG A 126 -14.17 -0.88 9.17
CA ARG A 126 -12.97 -0.26 8.59
C ARG A 126 -12.70 -0.77 7.17
N THR A 127 -12.87 -2.06 6.92
CA THR A 127 -12.71 -2.67 5.59
C THR A 127 -13.69 -2.06 4.60
N ILE A 128 -14.97 -1.95 4.97
CA ILE A 128 -16.02 -1.35 4.13
C ILE A 128 -15.70 0.12 3.85
N LYS A 129 -15.35 0.90 4.88
CA LYS A 129 -14.99 2.32 4.70
C LYS A 129 -13.80 2.51 3.76
N LEU A 130 -12.74 1.70 3.92
CA LEU A 130 -11.56 1.73 3.04
C LEU A 130 -11.92 1.36 1.60
N PHE A 131 -12.76 0.34 1.42
CA PHE A 131 -13.20 -0.11 0.11
C PHE A 131 -14.04 0.97 -0.59
N LEU A 132 -15.03 1.56 0.11
CA LEU A 132 -15.86 2.63 -0.42
C LEU A 132 -15.06 3.91 -0.72
N LEU A 133 -14.10 4.27 0.14
CA LEU A 133 -13.19 5.37 -0.14
C LEU A 133 -12.36 5.09 -1.39
N GLY A 134 -11.89 3.85 -1.58
CA GLY A 134 -11.20 3.41 -2.79
C GLY A 134 -12.03 3.62 -4.05
N LEU A 135 -13.28 3.16 -4.04
CA LEU A 135 -14.20 3.35 -5.17
C LEU A 135 -14.47 4.84 -5.44
N PHE A 136 -14.59 5.66 -4.40
CA PHE A 136 -14.77 7.10 -4.56
C PHE A 136 -13.54 7.77 -5.19
N LEU A 137 -12.33 7.45 -4.74
CA LEU A 137 -11.11 8.05 -5.26
C LEU A 137 -10.77 7.56 -6.68
N GLN A 138 -11.09 6.31 -7.00
CA GLN A 138 -10.72 5.67 -8.27
C GLN A 138 -11.81 5.77 -9.34
N GLY A 139 -13.08 5.92 -8.95
CA GLY A 139 -14.25 5.82 -9.80
C GLY A 139 -14.43 6.95 -10.82
N GLY A 140 -13.42 7.82 -11.04
CA GLY A 140 -13.47 8.84 -12.08
C GLY A 140 -14.10 10.18 -11.67
N TYR A 141 -14.35 10.41 -10.37
CA TYR A 141 -14.90 11.69 -9.90
C TYR A 141 -13.99 12.90 -10.23
N PHE A 142 -12.67 12.68 -10.29
CA PHE A 142 -11.68 13.67 -10.68
C PHE A 142 -10.85 13.05 -11.81
N HIS A 143 -11.05 13.55 -13.03
CA HIS A 143 -10.23 13.12 -14.15
C HIS A 143 -8.85 13.81 -14.02
N GLY A 144 -7.77 13.05 -14.22
CA GLY A 144 -6.40 13.52 -13.98
C GLY A 144 -6.01 14.73 -14.84
N ARG A 145 -4.78 15.24 -14.62
CA ARG A 145 -4.20 16.50 -15.12
C ARG A 145 -4.67 17.08 -16.47
N ASN A 146 -5.04 16.22 -17.41
CA ASN A 146 -5.29 16.54 -18.81
C ASN A 146 -6.77 16.46 -19.24
N HIS A 147 -7.72 16.14 -18.33
CA HIS A 147 -9.12 15.95 -18.66
C HIS A 147 -10.03 16.63 -17.61
N LEU A 148 -10.72 17.71 -17.97
CA LEU A 148 -11.62 18.46 -17.07
C LEU A 148 -13.09 17.97 -17.10
N THR A 149 -13.33 16.73 -17.51
CA THR A 149 -14.68 16.15 -17.54
C THR A 149 -15.09 15.71 -16.13
N PHE A 150 -16.33 16.01 -15.73
CA PHE A 150 -16.89 15.62 -14.44
C PHE A 150 -17.97 14.55 -14.64
N GLY A 151 -17.88 13.43 -13.92
CA GLY A 151 -18.88 12.35 -13.97
C GLY A 151 -18.26 10.96 -13.80
N VAL A 152 -19.09 9.98 -13.45
CA VAL A 152 -18.71 8.56 -13.34
C VAL A 152 -19.56 7.76 -14.31
N ASP A 153 -18.92 7.08 -15.25
CA ASP A 153 -19.58 6.04 -16.06
C ASP A 153 -19.68 4.78 -15.19
N VAL A 154 -20.86 4.55 -14.61
CA VAL A 154 -21.09 3.44 -13.66
C VAL A 154 -20.87 2.08 -14.33
N ASP A 155 -21.13 1.99 -15.63
CA ASP A 155 -20.93 0.76 -16.41
C ASP A 155 -19.44 0.46 -16.65
N LYS A 156 -18.56 1.45 -16.42
CA LYS A 156 -17.10 1.33 -16.59
C LYS A 156 -16.31 1.66 -15.32
N ILE A 157 -16.98 1.72 -14.17
CA ILE A 157 -16.30 1.99 -12.90
C ILE A 157 -15.29 0.88 -12.60
N ARG A 158 -14.08 1.25 -12.21
CA ARG A 158 -13.05 0.28 -11.82
C ARG A 158 -13.29 -0.20 -10.39
N TRP A 159 -13.60 -1.48 -10.21
CA TRP A 159 -13.95 -2.03 -8.89
C TRP A 159 -12.73 -2.25 -7.97
N LEU A 160 -11.60 -2.67 -8.54
CA LEU A 160 -10.40 -3.04 -7.79
C LEU A 160 -9.29 -2.01 -7.97
N GLY A 161 -8.68 -1.60 -6.86
CA GLY A 161 -7.63 -0.60 -6.81
C GLY A 161 -6.82 -0.71 -5.55
N VAL A 162 -5.99 0.32 -5.32
CA VAL A 162 -4.99 0.30 -4.24
C VAL A 162 -5.63 0.16 -2.86
N LEU A 163 -6.64 0.97 -2.55
CA LEU A 163 -7.30 0.93 -1.25
C LEU A 163 -8.12 -0.36 -1.06
N GLN A 164 -8.72 -0.90 -2.11
CA GLN A 164 -9.46 -2.15 -2.09
C GLN A 164 -8.52 -3.33 -1.85
N ARG A 165 -7.34 -3.36 -2.47
CA ARG A 165 -6.31 -4.35 -2.17
C ARG A 165 -5.84 -4.26 -0.72
N ILE A 166 -5.56 -3.05 -0.24
CA ILE A 166 -5.17 -2.83 1.16
C ILE A 166 -6.28 -3.30 2.11
N SER A 167 -7.56 -3.07 1.78
CA SER A 167 -8.69 -3.48 2.61
C SER A 167 -8.84 -5.00 2.66
N ILE A 168 -8.64 -5.72 1.54
CA ILE A 168 -8.61 -7.19 1.49
C ILE A 168 -7.45 -7.73 2.36
N GLY A 169 -6.24 -7.18 2.19
CA GLY A 169 -5.08 -7.57 3.00
C GLY A 169 -5.28 -7.30 4.49
N TYR A 170 -5.87 -6.16 4.84
CA TYR A 170 -6.23 -5.81 6.22
C TYR A 170 -7.26 -6.78 6.81
N LEU A 171 -8.31 -7.11 6.05
CA LEU A 171 -9.36 -8.02 6.48
C LEU A 171 -8.80 -9.41 6.77
N LEU A 172 -8.07 -10.00 5.83
CA LEU A 172 -7.52 -11.36 5.97
C LEU A 172 -6.51 -11.46 7.12
N ALA A 173 -5.59 -10.50 7.22
CA ALA A 173 -4.61 -10.47 8.31
C ALA A 173 -5.29 -10.25 9.67
N SER A 174 -6.25 -9.33 9.79
CA SER A 174 -6.97 -9.08 11.04
C SER A 174 -7.86 -10.25 11.46
N MET A 175 -8.52 -10.91 10.51
CA MET A 175 -9.30 -12.13 10.78
C MET A 175 -8.40 -13.23 11.34
N SER A 176 -7.22 -13.42 10.75
CA SER A 176 -6.25 -14.39 11.25
C SER A 176 -5.78 -14.06 12.68
N GLU A 177 -5.60 -12.78 13.00
CA GLU A 177 -5.17 -12.32 14.32
C GLU A 177 -6.22 -12.58 15.38
N ILE A 178 -7.48 -12.31 15.06
CA ILE A 178 -8.60 -12.49 16.00
C ILE A 178 -8.92 -13.97 16.22
N TRP A 179 -8.87 -14.78 15.16
CA TRP A 179 -9.40 -16.15 15.21
C TRP A 179 -8.35 -17.24 15.38
N LEU A 180 -7.15 -17.07 14.82
CA LEU A 180 -6.15 -18.14 14.70
C LEU A 180 -5.01 -18.05 15.71
N VAL A 181 -4.91 -16.96 16.50
CA VAL A 181 -3.86 -16.82 17.52
C VAL A 181 -4.17 -17.62 18.77
N ASN A 182 -3.19 -18.40 19.23
CA ASN A 182 -3.30 -19.19 20.44
C ASN A 182 -3.12 -18.32 21.70
N ARG A 183 -3.83 -18.67 22.78
CA ARG A 183 -3.72 -18.00 24.10
C ARG A 183 -2.50 -18.47 24.91
N ILE A 184 -1.33 -18.52 24.28
CA ILE A 184 -0.07 -18.92 24.91
C ILE A 184 0.71 -17.67 25.35
N THR A 185 1.31 -17.70 26.53
CA THR A 185 2.24 -16.67 27.01
C THR A 185 3.60 -16.84 26.32
N VAL A 186 4.21 -15.74 25.89
CA VAL A 186 5.49 -15.78 25.17
C VAL A 186 6.62 -15.53 26.16
N GLU A 187 7.24 -16.61 26.62
CA GLU A 187 8.40 -16.57 27.52
C GLU A 187 9.72 -16.92 26.80
N SER A 188 9.62 -17.59 25.65
CA SER A 188 10.78 -18.01 24.84
C SER A 188 10.48 -17.87 23.34
N PRO A 189 11.52 -17.84 22.47
CA PRO A 189 11.33 -17.86 21.02
C PRO A 189 10.54 -19.08 20.51
N ALA A 190 10.69 -20.25 21.15
CA ALA A 190 9.90 -21.43 20.81
C ALA A 190 8.41 -21.26 21.15
N ALA A 191 8.10 -20.61 22.29
CA ALA A 191 6.72 -20.27 22.66
C ALA A 191 6.12 -19.24 21.68
N PHE A 192 6.92 -18.31 21.17
CA PHE A 192 6.49 -17.36 20.12
C PHE A 192 6.06 -18.11 18.84
N VAL A 193 6.86 -19.05 18.34
CA VAL A 193 6.49 -19.84 17.14
C VAL A 193 5.21 -20.64 17.40
N ARG A 194 5.11 -21.32 18.56
CA ARG A 194 3.92 -22.09 18.94
C ARG A 194 2.66 -21.22 19.11
N LYS A 195 2.81 -19.94 19.43
CA LYS A 195 1.68 -19.01 19.51
C LYS A 195 1.09 -18.70 18.14
N TYR A 196 1.95 -18.53 17.13
CA TYR A 196 1.59 -18.00 15.81
C TYR A 196 1.64 -19.01 14.65
N TYR A 197 1.97 -20.28 14.89
CA TYR A 197 2.11 -21.27 13.81
C TYR A 197 0.84 -21.47 12.97
N ILE A 198 -0.37 -21.37 13.56
CA ILE A 198 -1.64 -21.52 12.80
C ILE A 198 -1.79 -20.38 11.79
N GLN A 199 -1.34 -19.16 12.12
CA GLN A 199 -1.34 -18.06 11.16
C GLN A 199 -0.37 -18.29 10.01
N TRP A 200 0.80 -18.87 10.29
CA TRP A 200 1.75 -19.27 9.25
C TRP A 200 1.18 -20.36 8.35
N ILE A 201 0.49 -21.36 8.92
CA ILE A 201 -0.23 -22.38 8.13
C ILE A 201 -1.28 -21.72 7.24
N PHE A 202 -2.05 -20.76 7.76
CA PHE A 202 -3.03 -20.01 6.97
C PHE A 202 -2.37 -19.23 5.81
N ALA A 203 -1.27 -18.53 6.07
CA ALA A 203 -0.52 -17.82 5.03
C ALA A 203 0.05 -18.77 3.96
N VAL A 204 0.61 -19.91 4.36
CA VAL A 204 1.11 -20.94 3.43
C VAL A 204 -0.03 -21.53 2.60
N LEU A 205 -1.19 -21.78 3.20
CA LEU A 205 -2.37 -22.28 2.49
C LEU A 205 -2.85 -21.26 1.46
N LEU A 206 -2.95 -19.99 1.83
CA LEU A 206 -3.37 -18.92 0.92
C LEU A 206 -2.37 -18.75 -0.25
N CYS A 207 -1.07 -18.79 0.04
CA CYS A 207 -0.02 -18.80 -0.97
C CYS A 207 -0.13 -20.03 -1.89
N SER A 208 -0.39 -21.22 -1.34
CA SER A 208 -0.54 -22.46 -2.11
C SER A 208 -1.75 -22.40 -3.04
N ILE A 209 -2.89 -21.92 -2.55
CA ILE A 209 -4.10 -21.70 -3.37
C ILE A 209 -3.78 -20.74 -4.53
N TYR A 210 -3.10 -19.62 -4.26
CA TYR A 210 -2.68 -18.70 -5.30
C TYR A 210 -1.80 -19.39 -6.36
N MET A 211 -0.78 -20.14 -5.94
CA MET A 211 0.14 -20.81 -6.87
C MET A 211 -0.56 -21.89 -7.69
N CYS A 212 -1.46 -22.67 -7.07
CA CYS A 212 -2.27 -23.66 -7.77
C CYS A 212 -3.18 -23.02 -8.82
N LEU A 213 -3.80 -21.86 -8.52
CA LEU A 213 -4.63 -21.15 -9.49
C LEU A 213 -3.80 -20.50 -10.60
N LEU A 214 -2.69 -19.85 -10.24
CA LEU A 214 -1.82 -19.16 -11.20
C LEU A 214 -1.26 -20.11 -12.27
N TYR A 215 -0.75 -21.27 -11.86
CA TYR A 215 -0.12 -22.23 -12.77
C TYR A 215 -1.07 -23.33 -13.27
N GLY A 216 -2.10 -23.67 -12.49
CA GLY A 216 -3.00 -24.78 -12.78
C GLY A 216 -4.21 -24.42 -13.64
N LEU A 217 -4.67 -23.16 -13.64
CA LEU A 217 -5.88 -22.78 -14.38
C LEU A 217 -5.60 -22.69 -15.89
N TYR A 218 -6.53 -23.22 -16.70
CA TYR A 218 -6.48 -23.12 -18.16
C TYR A 218 -7.08 -21.81 -18.63
N VAL A 219 -6.37 -21.10 -19.49
CA VAL A 219 -6.79 -19.83 -20.07
C VAL A 219 -7.22 -20.08 -21.52
N PRO A 220 -8.54 -20.06 -21.81
CA PRO A 220 -9.03 -20.18 -23.17
C PRO A 220 -8.80 -18.87 -23.94
N ASP A 221 -9.00 -18.95 -25.25
CA ASP A 221 -9.12 -17.77 -26.10
C ASP A 221 -10.27 -16.88 -25.63
N TRP A 222 -10.08 -15.58 -25.79
CA TRP A 222 -11.06 -14.58 -25.37
C TRP A 222 -11.04 -13.38 -26.31
N GLU A 223 -12.14 -12.64 -26.34
CA GLU A 223 -12.31 -11.48 -27.20
C GLU A 223 -12.60 -10.23 -26.38
N PHE A 224 -12.22 -9.05 -26.88
CA PHE A 224 -12.53 -7.78 -26.24
C PHE A 224 -12.76 -6.67 -27.26
N GLU A 225 -13.52 -5.65 -26.87
CA GLU A 225 -13.76 -4.47 -27.69
C GLU A 225 -12.67 -3.41 -27.47
N ALA A 226 -11.88 -3.14 -28.51
CA ALA A 226 -10.87 -2.09 -28.46
C ALA A 226 -11.51 -0.71 -28.67
N SER A 227 -11.45 0.17 -27.67
CA SER A 227 -11.92 1.55 -27.81
C SER A 227 -10.92 2.42 -28.60
N SER A 228 -11.39 2.97 -29.73
CA SER A 228 -10.58 3.79 -30.64
C SER A 228 -10.31 5.19 -30.07
N MET A 229 -9.37 5.31 -29.13
CA MET A 229 -8.83 6.62 -28.80
C MET A 229 -7.59 6.91 -29.67
N ASN A 230 -7.81 7.64 -30.77
CA ASN A 230 -6.85 8.49 -31.48
C ASN A 230 -5.58 7.91 -32.12
N TYR A 231 -5.46 6.59 -32.31
CA TYR A 231 -4.36 6.04 -33.12
C TYR A 231 -4.87 5.41 -34.42
N SER A 232 -4.64 6.13 -35.51
CA SER A 232 -4.93 5.74 -36.88
C SER A 232 -4.15 4.47 -37.28
N ALA A 233 -4.78 3.31 -37.14
CA ALA A 233 -4.46 2.09 -37.91
C ALA A 233 -5.48 0.96 -37.69
N TYR A 234 -6.15 0.90 -36.54
CA TYR A 234 -7.12 -0.16 -36.23
C TYR A 234 -8.54 0.41 -36.15
N ALA A 235 -9.41 -0.10 -37.01
CA ALA A 235 -10.84 0.13 -36.93
C ALA A 235 -11.37 -0.36 -35.58
N SER A 236 -12.36 0.36 -35.02
CA SER A 236 -13.24 -0.16 -33.98
C SER A 236 -13.68 -1.58 -34.34
N GLY A 237 -13.29 -2.57 -33.55
CA GLY A 237 -13.54 -3.98 -33.85
C GLY A 237 -13.18 -4.87 -32.66
N SER A 238 -13.92 -5.97 -32.52
CA SER A 238 -13.58 -7.04 -31.58
C SER A 238 -12.21 -7.61 -31.95
N GLN A 239 -11.32 -7.73 -30.97
CA GLN A 239 -10.03 -8.38 -31.14
C GLN A 239 -10.02 -9.69 -30.36
N ILE A 240 -9.59 -10.76 -31.03
CA ILE A 240 -9.46 -12.08 -30.43
C ILE A 240 -8.01 -12.26 -29.93
N VAL A 241 -7.87 -12.73 -28.71
CA VAL A 241 -6.61 -13.08 -28.07
C VAL A 241 -6.49 -14.60 -27.98
N HIS A 242 -5.52 -15.15 -28.69
CA HIS A 242 -5.22 -16.58 -28.69
C HIS A 242 -4.30 -16.94 -27.51
N CYS A 243 -4.75 -17.84 -26.66
CA CYS A 243 -4.06 -18.25 -25.44
C CYS A 243 -3.88 -19.77 -25.38
N GLU A 244 -4.98 -20.53 -25.28
CA GLU A 244 -5.01 -22.00 -25.11
C GLU A 244 -3.90 -22.61 -24.23
N VAL A 245 -3.55 -21.97 -23.10
CA VAL A 245 -2.38 -22.33 -22.27
C VAL A 245 -2.70 -22.43 -20.78
N ARG A 246 -1.84 -23.13 -20.04
CA ARG A 246 -1.78 -23.13 -18.57
C ARG A 246 -0.48 -22.51 -18.09
N GLY A 247 -0.55 -21.79 -16.97
CA GLY A 247 0.65 -21.25 -16.30
C GLY A 247 1.44 -20.21 -17.09
N SER A 248 0.84 -19.59 -18.11
CA SER A 248 1.45 -18.44 -18.76
C SER A 248 1.46 -17.23 -17.82
N LEU A 249 2.61 -16.55 -17.77
CA LEU A 249 2.81 -15.30 -17.02
C LEU A 249 2.85 -14.10 -17.97
N GLU A 250 2.48 -14.28 -19.23
CA GLU A 250 2.41 -13.21 -20.22
C GLU A 250 1.21 -12.27 -19.96
N PRO A 251 1.26 -11.01 -20.44
CA PRO A 251 0.23 -10.01 -20.21
C PRO A 251 -1.21 -10.44 -20.52
N SER A 252 -1.40 -11.19 -21.60
CA SER A 252 -2.70 -11.47 -22.20
C SER A 252 -3.33 -12.79 -21.74
N CYS A 253 -2.49 -13.80 -21.45
CA CYS A 253 -2.89 -15.19 -21.30
C CYS A 253 -2.64 -15.77 -19.91
N ASN A 254 -2.59 -14.92 -18.88
CA ASN A 254 -2.39 -15.35 -17.50
C ASN A 254 -3.71 -15.62 -16.76
N ALA A 255 -3.64 -16.48 -15.75
CA ALA A 255 -4.79 -16.88 -14.94
C ALA A 255 -5.34 -15.76 -14.05
N VAL A 256 -4.51 -14.78 -13.65
CA VAL A 256 -4.96 -13.61 -12.85
C VAL A 256 -5.98 -12.80 -13.64
N GLY A 257 -5.63 -12.43 -14.87
CA GLY A 257 -6.52 -11.71 -15.77
C GLY A 257 -7.78 -12.49 -16.13
N LEU A 258 -7.70 -13.81 -16.27
CA LEU A 258 -8.89 -14.66 -16.49
C LEU A 258 -9.90 -14.56 -15.34
N ILE A 259 -9.43 -14.71 -14.09
CA ILE A 259 -10.30 -14.65 -12.90
C ILE A 259 -10.93 -13.28 -12.80
N ASP A 260 -10.17 -12.22 -13.05
CA ASP A 260 -10.68 -10.85 -12.99
C ASP A 260 -11.73 -10.60 -14.08
N ARG A 261 -11.53 -11.08 -15.32
CA ARG A 261 -12.55 -10.98 -16.39
C ARG A 261 -13.84 -11.71 -16.02
N ILE A 262 -13.77 -12.90 -15.44
CA ILE A 262 -14.94 -13.70 -15.06
C ILE A 262 -15.69 -13.09 -13.88
N LEU A 263 -14.98 -12.65 -12.84
CA LEU A 263 -15.60 -12.21 -11.59
C LEU A 263 -15.94 -10.72 -11.55
N ILE A 264 -15.09 -9.87 -12.14
CA ILE A 264 -15.25 -8.41 -12.11
C ILE A 264 -15.94 -7.91 -13.39
N GLY A 265 -15.69 -8.58 -14.52
CA GLY A 265 -16.16 -8.15 -15.84
C GLY A 265 -15.19 -7.18 -16.53
N GLU A 266 -15.07 -7.29 -17.86
CA GLU A 266 -14.07 -6.58 -18.67
C GLU A 266 -14.20 -5.06 -18.63
N HIS A 267 -15.43 -4.54 -18.61
CA HIS A 267 -15.69 -3.09 -18.57
C HIS A 267 -15.22 -2.44 -17.27
N HIS A 268 -15.11 -3.22 -16.19
CA HIS A 268 -14.69 -2.75 -14.88
C HIS A 268 -13.20 -2.97 -14.60
N LEU A 269 -12.45 -3.51 -15.57
CA LEU A 269 -11.00 -3.62 -15.49
C LEU A 269 -10.34 -2.29 -15.87
N TYR A 270 -9.06 -2.16 -15.51
CA TYR A 270 -8.28 -0.98 -15.88
C TYR A 270 -8.01 -0.93 -17.38
N GLN A 271 -8.49 0.13 -18.03
CA GLN A 271 -8.50 0.29 -19.49
C GLN A 271 -7.17 0.76 -20.09
N ARG A 272 -6.18 1.12 -19.25
CA ARG A 272 -4.86 1.60 -19.69
C ARG A 272 -3.74 0.84 -18.97
N PRO A 273 -3.63 -0.48 -19.16
CA PRO A 273 -2.70 -1.30 -18.39
C PRO A 273 -1.24 -0.95 -18.66
N VAL A 274 -0.41 -1.20 -17.65
CA VAL A 274 1.01 -0.81 -17.64
C VAL A 274 1.82 -1.52 -18.74
N TYR A 275 1.43 -2.74 -19.14
CA TYR A 275 2.10 -3.46 -20.22
C TYR A 275 1.98 -2.80 -21.59
N ARG A 276 1.10 -1.80 -21.78
CA ARG A 276 1.11 -0.99 -23.02
C ARG A 276 2.44 -0.28 -23.25
N ARG A 277 3.28 -0.19 -22.23
CA ARG A 277 4.62 0.39 -22.27
C ARG A 277 5.70 -0.63 -22.63
N THR A 278 5.37 -1.90 -22.86
CA THR A 278 6.34 -2.89 -23.30
C THR A 278 6.78 -2.62 -24.73
N LYS A 279 7.89 -3.22 -25.16
CA LYS A 279 8.48 -3.01 -26.49
C LYS A 279 7.56 -3.47 -27.61
N GLU A 280 6.71 -4.45 -27.34
CA GLU A 280 5.73 -5.01 -28.28
C GLU A 280 4.56 -4.03 -28.51
N CYS A 281 4.26 -3.18 -27.53
CA CYS A 281 3.08 -2.32 -27.51
C CYS A 281 3.38 -0.82 -27.58
N SER A 282 4.64 -0.40 -27.52
CA SER A 282 5.01 1.02 -27.60
C SER A 282 6.34 1.24 -28.31
N VAL A 283 6.33 2.10 -29.33
CA VAL A 283 7.55 2.61 -29.98
C VAL A 283 8.44 3.39 -28.99
N ASN A 284 7.85 3.98 -27.95
CA ASN A 284 8.55 4.76 -26.93
C ASN A 284 8.90 3.95 -25.67
N SER A 285 8.82 2.62 -25.71
CA SER A 285 9.14 1.76 -24.55
C SER A 285 10.45 2.19 -23.86
N PRO A 286 10.49 2.34 -22.53
CA PRO A 286 9.51 1.88 -21.54
C PRO A 286 8.40 2.89 -21.23
N ASP A 287 8.16 3.90 -22.06
CA ASP A 287 7.07 4.86 -21.90
C ASP A 287 5.90 4.58 -22.85
N TYR A 288 4.76 5.23 -22.61
CA TYR A 288 3.62 5.15 -23.51
C TYR A 288 3.96 5.80 -24.86
N GLY A 289 3.47 5.20 -25.94
CA GLY A 289 3.69 5.66 -27.30
C GLY A 289 2.70 5.04 -28.27
N PRO A 290 2.82 5.36 -29.57
CA PRO A 290 2.04 4.70 -30.60
C PRO A 290 2.38 3.20 -30.67
N LEU A 291 1.42 2.40 -31.12
CA LEU A 291 1.61 0.97 -31.36
C LEU A 291 2.63 0.76 -32.49
N PRO A 292 3.61 -0.15 -32.32
CA PRO A 292 4.48 -0.59 -33.42
C PRO A 292 3.67 -1.23 -34.57
N PRO A 293 4.17 -1.19 -35.83
CA PRO A 293 3.43 -1.72 -36.99
C PRO A 293 3.02 -3.20 -36.91
N ASN A 294 3.76 -4.00 -36.14
CA ASN A 294 3.51 -5.43 -35.92
C ASN A 294 3.10 -5.73 -34.46
N SER A 295 2.43 -4.78 -33.79
CA SER A 295 1.98 -4.95 -32.41
C SER A 295 0.96 -6.09 -32.28
N PRO A 296 1.06 -6.95 -31.26
CA PRO A 296 0.04 -7.96 -31.03
C PRO A 296 -1.29 -7.34 -30.60
N GLY A 297 -2.41 -7.98 -30.96
CA GLY A 297 -3.76 -7.45 -30.69
C GLY A 297 -4.07 -7.24 -29.21
N TRP A 298 -3.47 -8.05 -28.33
CA TRP A 298 -3.65 -7.91 -26.89
C TRP A 298 -3.05 -6.62 -26.30
N CYS A 299 -2.26 -5.83 -27.05
CA CYS A 299 -1.72 -4.57 -26.53
C CYS A 299 -2.79 -3.60 -26.04
N LEU A 300 -4.01 -3.66 -26.59
CA LEU A 300 -5.12 -2.80 -26.18
C LEU A 300 -6.06 -3.45 -25.15
N ALA A 301 -5.84 -4.71 -24.79
CA ALA A 301 -6.68 -5.41 -23.83
C ALA A 301 -6.73 -4.65 -22.48
N PRO A 302 -7.85 -4.73 -21.74
CA PRO A 302 -7.91 -4.24 -20.37
C PRO A 302 -7.28 -5.25 -19.41
N PHE A 303 -6.67 -4.78 -18.32
CA PHE A 303 -6.07 -5.63 -17.30
C PHE A 303 -5.92 -4.90 -15.98
N ASP A 304 -6.35 -5.51 -14.88
CA ASP A 304 -6.25 -4.91 -13.55
C ASP A 304 -5.08 -5.51 -12.73
N PRO A 305 -4.01 -4.75 -12.44
CA PRO A 305 -2.92 -5.22 -11.58
C PRO A 305 -3.32 -5.36 -10.10
N GLU A 306 -4.44 -4.74 -9.72
CA GLU A 306 -4.97 -4.73 -8.36
C GLU A 306 -6.10 -5.76 -8.14
N GLY A 307 -6.29 -6.69 -9.09
CA GLY A 307 -7.34 -7.71 -9.13
C GLY A 307 -7.37 -8.71 -7.98
N ILE A 308 -8.36 -9.62 -8.02
CA ILE A 308 -8.77 -10.48 -6.90
C ILE A 308 -7.68 -11.50 -6.56
N LEU A 309 -7.20 -12.26 -7.55
CA LEU A 309 -6.22 -13.33 -7.29
C LEU A 309 -4.89 -12.76 -6.77
N SER A 310 -4.38 -11.71 -7.42
CA SER A 310 -3.17 -11.00 -6.98
C SER A 310 -3.31 -10.34 -5.59
N SER A 311 -4.54 -9.97 -5.18
CA SER A 311 -4.79 -9.45 -3.82
C SER A 311 -4.63 -10.51 -2.73
N LEU A 312 -4.74 -11.81 -3.05
CA LEU A 312 -4.44 -12.89 -2.10
C LEU A 312 -2.95 -12.92 -1.75
N MET A 313 -2.06 -12.78 -2.76
CA MET A 313 -0.62 -12.71 -2.50
C MET A 313 -0.24 -11.38 -1.83
N ALA A 314 -0.91 -10.28 -2.16
CA ALA A 314 -0.75 -9.01 -1.45
C ALA A 314 -1.09 -9.11 0.05
N ALA A 315 -2.10 -9.92 0.40
CA ALA A 315 -2.41 -10.21 1.79
C ALA A 315 -1.23 -10.90 2.49
N ILE A 316 -0.47 -11.78 1.83
CA ILE A 316 0.73 -12.42 2.39
C ILE A 316 1.78 -11.38 2.82
N THR A 317 1.99 -10.33 2.03
CA THR A 317 2.87 -9.21 2.45
C THR A 317 2.38 -8.52 3.72
N CYS A 318 1.06 -8.35 3.86
CA CYS A 318 0.44 -7.86 5.09
C CYS A 318 0.67 -8.84 6.27
N PHE A 319 0.59 -10.15 6.04
CA PHE A 319 0.93 -11.18 7.03
C PHE A 319 2.38 -11.11 7.50
N VAL A 320 3.34 -10.89 6.59
CA VAL A 320 4.75 -10.72 6.98
C VAL A 320 4.90 -9.49 7.87
N GLY A 321 4.26 -8.37 7.51
CA GLY A 321 4.22 -7.17 8.35
C GLY A 321 3.58 -7.43 9.73
N LEU A 322 2.52 -8.22 9.80
CA LEU A 322 1.87 -8.61 11.06
C LEU A 322 2.86 -9.30 12.03
N GLN A 323 3.72 -10.17 11.51
CA GLN A 323 4.76 -10.83 12.33
C GLN A 323 5.80 -9.84 12.87
N PHE A 324 6.10 -8.77 12.12
CA PHE A 324 6.93 -7.68 12.63
C PHE A 324 6.28 -6.98 13.82
N GLY A 325 4.96 -6.74 13.75
CA GLY A 325 4.16 -6.21 14.86
C GLY A 325 4.21 -7.11 16.10
N HIS A 326 4.11 -8.44 15.93
CA HIS A 326 4.23 -9.39 17.03
C HIS A 326 5.59 -9.34 17.72
N ILE A 327 6.67 -9.26 16.94
CA ILE A 327 8.03 -9.14 17.49
C ILE A 327 8.14 -7.86 18.33
N LEU A 328 7.56 -6.74 17.87
CA LEU A 328 7.56 -5.48 18.63
C LEU A 328 6.85 -5.62 19.99
N LEU A 329 5.75 -6.37 20.02
CA LEU A 329 4.95 -6.56 21.24
C LEU A 329 5.61 -7.44 22.30
N HIS A 330 6.25 -8.54 21.88
CA HIS A 330 6.77 -9.56 22.82
C HIS A 330 8.21 -9.30 23.25
N PHE A 331 9.05 -8.80 22.35
CA PHE A 331 10.47 -8.58 22.66
C PHE A 331 10.67 -7.12 23.05
N LYS A 332 11.22 -6.85 24.23
CA LYS A 332 11.43 -5.48 24.73
C LYS A 332 12.75 -4.87 24.28
N CYS A 333 13.82 -5.67 24.16
CA CYS A 333 15.15 -5.16 23.83
C CYS A 333 15.24 -4.75 22.35
N HIS A 334 15.72 -3.52 22.10
CA HIS A 334 15.84 -2.97 20.75
C HIS A 334 16.72 -3.82 19.83
N MET A 335 17.90 -4.22 20.27
CA MET A 335 18.83 -5.00 19.45
C MET A 335 18.28 -6.39 19.14
N GLN A 336 17.51 -6.97 20.06
CA GLN A 336 16.83 -8.25 19.81
C GLN A 336 15.75 -8.10 18.73
N ARG A 337 14.98 -7.01 18.72
CA ARG A 337 14.01 -6.71 17.65
C ARG A 337 14.70 -6.58 16.30
N VAL A 338 15.76 -5.77 16.23
CA VAL A 338 16.56 -5.57 15.01
C VAL A 338 17.10 -6.90 14.48
N PHE A 339 17.64 -7.74 15.37
CA PHE A 339 18.13 -9.07 15.00
C PHE A 339 17.02 -9.97 14.46
N LEU A 340 15.90 -10.10 15.17
CA LEU A 340 14.77 -10.97 14.77
C LEU A 340 14.13 -10.50 13.45
N TRP A 341 13.94 -9.20 13.27
CA TRP A 341 13.44 -8.64 12.02
C TRP A 341 14.40 -8.87 10.85
N THR A 342 15.70 -8.71 11.07
CA THR A 342 16.72 -9.02 10.04
C THR A 342 16.71 -10.50 9.68
N MET A 343 16.60 -11.39 10.68
CA MET A 343 16.50 -12.84 10.48
C MET A 343 15.20 -13.26 9.78
N LEU A 344 14.12 -12.49 9.87
CA LEU A 344 12.90 -12.75 9.11
C LEU A 344 13.00 -12.21 7.67
N SER A 345 13.58 -11.02 7.48
CA SER A 345 13.64 -10.35 6.18
C SER A 345 14.70 -10.88 5.23
N LEU A 346 15.92 -11.14 5.72
CA LEU A 346 17.04 -11.54 4.85
C LEU A 346 16.79 -12.88 4.16
N PRO A 347 16.31 -13.95 4.83
CA PRO A 347 15.97 -15.20 4.16
C PRO A 347 14.83 -15.03 3.14
N LEU A 348 13.85 -14.18 3.44
CA LEU A 348 12.74 -13.92 2.52
C LEU A 348 13.24 -13.21 1.24
N LEU A 349 14.13 -12.23 1.38
CA LEU A 349 14.78 -11.56 0.26
C LEU A 349 15.61 -12.55 -0.58
N ILE A 350 16.43 -13.39 0.06
CA ILE A 350 17.24 -14.41 -0.63
C ILE A 350 16.34 -15.41 -1.35
N ALA A 351 15.28 -15.89 -0.70
CA ALA A 351 14.32 -16.82 -1.30
C ALA A 351 13.67 -16.22 -2.56
N GLY A 352 13.36 -14.92 -2.55
CA GLY A 352 12.82 -14.22 -3.71
C GLY A 352 13.77 -14.21 -4.92
N TYR A 353 15.06 -13.93 -4.71
CA TYR A 353 16.07 -14.00 -5.77
C TYR A 353 16.36 -15.43 -6.23
N VAL A 354 16.33 -16.41 -5.32
CA VAL A 354 16.45 -17.82 -5.68
C VAL A 354 15.27 -18.24 -6.57
N LEU A 355 14.04 -17.83 -6.24
CA LEU A 355 12.87 -18.11 -7.07
C LEU A 355 12.96 -17.45 -8.46
N GLU A 356 13.50 -16.23 -8.55
CA GLU A 356 13.80 -15.60 -9.85
C GLU A 356 14.78 -16.43 -10.67
N PHE A 357 15.88 -16.85 -10.05
CA PHE A 357 16.87 -17.71 -10.70
C PHE A 357 16.29 -19.06 -11.14
N LEU A 358 15.33 -19.60 -10.39
CA LEU A 358 14.58 -20.81 -10.73
C LEU A 358 13.49 -20.59 -11.80
N GLY A 359 13.35 -19.37 -12.33
CA GLY A 359 12.46 -19.06 -13.45
C GLY A 359 11.10 -18.49 -13.07
N VAL A 360 10.89 -18.06 -11.82
CA VAL A 360 9.67 -17.31 -11.41
C VAL A 360 9.95 -15.81 -11.54
N PRO A 361 9.54 -15.14 -12.62
CA PRO A 361 9.92 -13.75 -12.87
C PRO A 361 9.32 -12.79 -11.86
N PHE A 362 9.97 -11.65 -11.64
CA PHE A 362 9.36 -10.54 -10.90
C PHE A 362 8.28 -9.91 -11.76
N CYS A 363 7.05 -9.96 -11.28
CA CYS A 363 5.93 -9.35 -11.96
C CYS A 363 4.99 -8.76 -10.91
N LYS A 364 5.03 -7.43 -10.75
CA LYS A 364 4.12 -6.68 -9.88
C LYS A 364 2.65 -6.90 -10.28
N PRO A 365 2.25 -6.78 -11.56
CA PRO A 365 0.85 -6.92 -11.95
C PRO A 365 0.23 -8.26 -11.54
N LEU A 366 1.00 -9.35 -11.63
CA LEU A 366 0.55 -10.67 -11.19
C LEU A 366 0.74 -10.89 -9.67
N TYR A 367 1.57 -10.06 -9.03
CA TYR A 367 2.05 -10.22 -7.66
C TYR A 367 2.68 -11.60 -7.45
N THR A 368 3.68 -11.94 -8.27
CA THR A 368 4.33 -13.27 -8.24
C THR A 368 4.97 -13.57 -6.90
N LEU A 369 5.15 -14.86 -6.58
CA LEU A 369 5.77 -15.28 -5.32
C LEU A 369 7.16 -14.69 -5.12
N SER A 370 7.98 -14.66 -6.18
CA SER A 370 9.32 -14.06 -6.16
C SER A 370 9.24 -12.56 -5.83
N TYR A 371 8.32 -11.82 -6.47
CA TYR A 371 8.05 -10.41 -6.19
C TYR A 371 7.59 -10.18 -4.74
N MET A 372 6.67 -11.00 -4.23
CA MET A 372 6.21 -10.93 -2.83
C MET A 372 7.36 -11.12 -1.85
N CYS A 373 8.17 -12.16 -2.03
CA CYS A 373 9.32 -12.45 -1.17
C CYS A 373 10.33 -11.30 -1.15
N ILE A 374 10.72 -10.79 -2.31
CA ILE A 374 11.68 -9.68 -2.38
C ILE A 374 11.13 -8.41 -1.75
N THR A 375 9.92 -8.02 -2.13
CA THR A 375 9.36 -6.74 -1.69
C THR A 375 9.00 -6.77 -0.20
N ALA A 376 8.51 -7.89 0.34
CA ALA A 376 8.29 -8.04 1.78
C ALA A 376 9.61 -8.10 2.57
N GLY A 377 10.63 -8.79 2.04
CA GLY A 377 11.98 -8.82 2.63
C GLY A 377 12.60 -7.42 2.68
N ALA A 378 12.56 -6.70 1.56
CA ALA A 378 13.03 -5.32 1.45
C ALA A 378 12.25 -4.37 2.37
N SER A 379 10.92 -4.49 2.45
CA SER A 379 10.08 -3.72 3.38
C SER A 379 10.54 -3.86 4.82
N GLY A 380 10.82 -5.10 5.25
CA GLY A 380 11.25 -5.36 6.62
C GLY A 380 12.69 -4.90 6.91
N LEU A 381 13.63 -5.03 5.97
CA LEU A 381 14.97 -4.44 6.11
C LEU A 381 14.92 -2.90 6.17
N PHE A 382 14.04 -2.31 5.36
CA PHE A 382 13.85 -0.86 5.32
C PHE A 382 13.26 -0.35 6.63
N LEU A 383 12.19 -0.98 7.14
CA LEU A 383 11.63 -0.65 8.46
C LEU A 383 12.66 -0.87 9.58
N THR A 384 13.44 -1.95 9.53
CA THR A 384 14.50 -2.23 10.52
C THR A 384 15.55 -1.12 10.53
N SER A 385 15.94 -0.63 9.34
CA SER A 385 16.88 0.48 9.20
C SER A 385 16.33 1.78 9.79
N ILE A 386 15.06 2.12 9.49
CA ILE A 386 14.39 3.29 10.05
C ILE A 386 14.26 3.17 11.56
N PHE A 387 13.87 2.01 12.09
CA PHE A 387 13.80 1.76 13.53
C PHE A 387 15.15 1.95 14.22
N TYR A 388 16.23 1.43 13.62
CA TYR A 388 17.57 1.61 14.17
C TYR A 388 17.99 3.09 14.19
N ILE A 389 17.66 3.87 13.16
CA ILE A 389 18.01 5.29 13.09
C ILE A 389 17.15 6.13 14.07
N VAL A 390 15.83 5.92 14.06
CA VAL A 390 14.84 6.78 14.74
C VAL A 390 14.66 6.40 16.21
N ASP A 391 14.58 5.11 16.51
CA ASP A 391 14.25 4.63 17.86
C ASP A 391 15.46 4.11 18.65
N VAL A 392 16.54 3.66 17.97
CA VAL A 392 17.77 3.22 18.66
C VAL A 392 18.80 4.35 18.75
N LYS A 393 19.13 5.00 17.63
CA LYS A 393 20.06 6.14 17.60
C LYS A 393 19.41 7.48 17.96
N LEU A 394 18.08 7.54 18.10
CA LEU A 394 17.32 8.74 18.46
C LEU A 394 17.48 9.93 17.51
N TYR A 395 17.76 9.68 16.21
CA TYR A 395 17.84 10.73 15.18
C TYR A 395 16.45 11.19 14.70
N ARG A 396 15.64 11.75 15.60
CA ARG A 396 14.22 12.10 15.32
C ARG A 396 14.02 13.42 14.57
N LYS A 397 14.82 14.45 14.89
CA LYS A 397 14.70 15.79 14.27
C LYS A 397 14.71 15.78 12.73
N PRO A 398 15.64 15.10 12.04
CA PRO A 398 15.65 15.09 10.57
C PRO A 398 14.48 14.31 9.96
N THR A 399 13.89 13.36 10.69
CA THR A 399 12.77 12.54 10.20
C THR A 399 11.40 13.13 10.54
N MET A 400 11.35 14.27 11.23
CA MET A 400 10.12 14.87 11.76
C MET A 400 9.07 15.14 10.67
N LEU A 401 9.50 15.64 9.50
CA LEU A 401 8.61 15.88 8.37
C LEU A 401 7.91 14.59 7.91
N LEU A 402 8.68 13.51 7.79
CA LEU A 402 8.18 12.19 7.40
C LEU A 402 7.31 11.58 8.50
N GLU A 403 7.65 11.79 9.76
CA GLU A 403 6.81 11.34 10.89
C GLU A 403 5.43 11.97 10.82
N TRP A 404 5.33 13.30 10.64
CA TRP A 404 4.05 14.00 10.51
C TRP A 404 3.22 13.53 9.32
N MET A 405 3.85 13.35 8.15
CA MET A 405 3.19 12.76 6.99
C MET A 405 2.65 11.37 7.30
N GLY A 406 3.42 10.55 8.00
CA GLY A 406 3.03 9.20 8.40
C GLY A 406 1.87 9.16 9.37
N MET A 407 1.81 10.10 10.31
CA MET A 407 0.70 10.23 11.24
C MET A 407 -0.62 10.56 10.55
N ASN A 408 -0.56 11.21 9.38
CA ASN A 408 -1.69 11.62 8.55
C ASN A 408 -1.70 10.96 7.16
N ALA A 409 -1.08 9.77 7.04
CA ALA A 409 -0.79 9.14 5.75
C ALA A 409 -2.01 8.97 4.84
N LEU A 410 -3.18 8.64 5.41
CA LEU A 410 -4.40 8.45 4.62
C LEU A 410 -4.91 9.74 3.97
N ILE A 411 -4.84 10.88 4.69
CA ILE A 411 -5.27 12.18 4.14
C ILE A 411 -4.31 12.58 3.04
N VAL A 412 -3.01 12.50 3.31
CA VAL A 412 -1.99 12.87 2.33
C VAL A 412 -2.11 11.97 1.09
N TYR A 413 -2.32 10.67 1.26
CA TYR A 413 -2.64 9.76 0.16
C TYR A 413 -3.85 10.23 -0.66
N ALA A 414 -4.99 10.47 -0.01
CA ALA A 414 -6.25 10.78 -0.69
C ALA A 414 -6.24 12.15 -1.37
N VAL A 415 -5.53 13.12 -0.79
CA VAL A 415 -5.55 14.51 -1.27
C VAL A 415 -4.39 14.82 -2.22
N ALA A 416 -3.19 14.30 -1.95
CA ALA A 416 -2.02 14.52 -2.78
C ALA A 416 -1.96 13.49 -3.91
N ALA A 417 -1.79 12.21 -3.57
CA ALA A 417 -1.42 11.19 -4.55
C ALA A 417 -2.58 10.69 -5.42
N CYS A 418 -3.83 10.83 -4.96
CA CYS A 418 -5.00 10.61 -5.81
C CYS A 418 -5.38 11.86 -6.65
N ASP A 419 -4.46 12.81 -6.82
CA ASP A 419 -4.62 14.03 -7.64
C ASP A 419 -5.78 14.96 -7.23
N LEU A 420 -6.42 14.75 -6.08
CA LEU A 420 -7.61 15.52 -5.69
C LEU A 420 -7.30 17.02 -5.55
N PHE A 421 -6.17 17.35 -4.92
CA PHE A 421 -5.74 18.74 -4.76
C PHE A 421 -5.20 19.36 -6.06
N PRO A 422 -4.28 18.71 -6.80
CA PRO A 422 -3.89 19.17 -8.14
C PRO A 422 -5.08 19.39 -9.07
N ALA A 423 -6.04 18.47 -9.13
CA ALA A 423 -7.25 18.58 -9.94
C ALA A 423 -8.13 19.76 -9.53
N ALA A 424 -8.31 19.98 -8.23
CA ALA A 424 -9.05 21.14 -7.72
C ALA A 424 -8.36 22.46 -8.10
N LEU A 425 -7.03 22.53 -7.99
CA LEU A 425 -6.27 23.72 -8.40
C LEU A 425 -6.28 23.94 -9.92
N GLN A 426 -6.24 22.88 -10.72
CA GLN A 426 -6.31 22.94 -12.18
C GLN A 426 -7.65 23.47 -12.69
N GLY A 427 -8.73 23.26 -11.93
CA GLY A 427 -10.03 23.86 -12.21
C GLY A 427 -9.97 25.38 -12.35
N PHE A 428 -8.97 26.03 -11.76
CA PHE A 428 -8.67 27.45 -11.94
C PHE A 428 -7.62 27.66 -13.03
N TYR A 429 -8.07 27.99 -14.24
CA TYR A 429 -7.19 28.21 -15.39
C TYR A 429 -7.48 29.54 -16.10
N TRP A 430 -6.46 30.06 -16.81
CA TRP A 430 -6.56 31.32 -17.53
C TRP A 430 -6.80 31.11 -19.03
N ARG A 431 -8.03 31.39 -19.49
CA ARG A 431 -8.51 31.26 -20.88
C ARG A 431 -8.52 29.83 -21.45
N SER A 432 -7.50 29.02 -21.17
CA SER A 432 -7.37 27.64 -21.64
C SER A 432 -6.98 26.71 -20.48
N PRO A 433 -7.53 25.48 -20.40
CA PRO A 433 -7.18 24.48 -19.39
C PRO A 433 -5.69 24.20 -19.22
N LYS A 434 -4.90 24.36 -20.30
CA LYS A 434 -3.44 24.17 -20.30
C LYS A 434 -2.68 25.27 -19.54
N ASN A 435 -3.35 26.39 -19.25
CA ASN A 435 -2.79 27.53 -18.54
C ASN A 435 -3.35 27.55 -17.11
N ASN A 436 -3.14 26.48 -16.37
CA ASN A 436 -3.51 26.39 -14.96
C ASN A 436 -2.30 26.64 -14.04
N LEU A 437 -2.58 26.88 -12.76
CA LEU A 437 -1.56 27.21 -11.77
C LEU A 437 -0.51 26.09 -11.61
N VAL A 438 -0.94 24.83 -11.67
CA VAL A 438 -0.08 23.67 -11.43
C VAL A 438 0.90 23.46 -12.60
N ASP A 439 0.43 23.57 -13.83
CA ASP A 439 1.29 23.51 -15.02
C ASP A 439 2.22 24.72 -15.09
N GLY A 440 1.73 25.90 -14.69
CA GLY A 440 2.52 27.12 -14.62
C GLY A 440 3.70 27.01 -13.64
N THR A 441 3.48 26.45 -12.44
CA THR A 441 4.54 26.25 -11.45
C THR A 441 5.55 25.17 -11.87
N GLU A 442 5.08 24.09 -12.51
CA GLU A 442 5.99 23.08 -13.07
C GLU A 442 6.86 23.68 -14.19
N LEU A 443 6.25 24.40 -15.14
CA LEU A 443 6.98 25.07 -16.22
C LEU A 443 7.98 26.10 -15.70
N LEU A 444 7.65 26.83 -14.63
CA LEU A 444 8.58 27.74 -13.96
C LEU A 444 9.81 26.99 -13.44
N MET A 445 9.62 25.85 -12.76
CA MET A 445 10.74 25.03 -12.27
C MET A 445 11.58 24.46 -13.42
N GLN A 446 10.94 24.01 -14.51
CA GLN A 446 11.63 23.57 -15.72
C GLN A 446 12.45 24.68 -16.38
N ALA A 447 11.94 25.91 -16.40
CA ALA A 447 12.65 27.07 -16.90
C ALA A 447 13.84 27.45 -16.01
N MET A 448 13.65 27.49 -14.67
CA MET A 448 14.71 27.82 -13.72
C MET A 448 15.90 26.84 -13.80
N LEU A 449 15.61 25.55 -13.95
CA LEU A 449 16.63 24.50 -14.00
C LEU A 449 17.13 24.19 -15.42
N HIS A 450 16.64 24.89 -16.44
CA HIS A 450 17.00 24.68 -17.86
C HIS A 450 16.86 23.22 -18.33
N SER A 451 15.97 22.46 -17.70
CA SER A 451 15.78 21.04 -17.99
C SER A 451 14.38 20.60 -17.59
N ARG A 452 13.66 19.96 -18.50
CA ARG A 452 12.33 19.37 -18.21
C ARG A 452 12.38 18.34 -17.09
N LYS A 453 13.30 17.37 -17.17
CA LYS A 453 13.40 16.26 -16.21
C LYS A 453 13.66 16.76 -14.78
N TRP A 454 14.75 17.51 -14.61
CA TRP A 454 15.13 18.09 -13.33
C TRP A 454 14.12 19.14 -12.81
N GLY A 455 13.48 19.89 -13.71
CA GLY A 455 12.37 20.80 -13.38
C GLY A 455 11.18 20.10 -12.76
N THR A 456 10.69 19.03 -13.40
CA THR A 456 9.62 18.19 -12.86
C THR A 456 10.02 17.58 -11.52
N LEU A 457 11.25 17.06 -11.39
CA LEU A 457 11.72 16.53 -10.10
C LEU A 457 11.70 17.59 -8.99
N ALA A 458 12.19 18.80 -9.28
CA ALA A 458 12.19 19.89 -8.30
C ALA A 458 10.77 20.32 -7.89
N PHE A 459 9.84 20.36 -8.86
CA PHE A 459 8.43 20.61 -8.61
C PHE A 459 7.84 19.55 -7.65
N VAL A 460 8.09 18.27 -7.90
CA VAL A 460 7.58 17.17 -7.07
C VAL A 460 8.21 17.16 -5.67
N LEU A 461 9.50 17.48 -5.55
CA LEU A 461 10.14 17.62 -4.23
C LEU A 461 9.55 18.79 -3.42
N LEU A 462 9.21 19.89 -4.09
CA LEU A 462 8.51 21.02 -3.46
C LEU A 462 7.09 20.61 -3.02
N GLU A 463 6.40 19.80 -3.81
CA GLU A 463 5.09 19.24 -3.45
C GLU A 463 5.18 18.33 -2.22
N ILE A 464 6.16 17.42 -2.16
CA ILE A 464 6.39 16.57 -0.98
C ILE A 464 6.67 17.42 0.26
N LEU A 465 7.50 18.47 0.12
CA LEU A 465 7.77 19.40 1.21
C LEU A 465 6.51 20.14 1.66
N PHE A 466 5.70 20.63 0.72
CA PHE A 466 4.43 21.28 1.00
C PHE A 466 3.49 20.36 1.80
N TRP A 467 3.31 19.12 1.36
CA TRP A 467 2.47 18.14 2.07
C TRP A 467 3.04 17.75 3.44
N GLY A 468 4.36 17.72 3.59
CA GLY A 468 5.00 17.55 4.88
C GLY A 468 4.69 18.68 5.86
N LEU A 469 4.70 19.93 5.38
CA LEU A 469 4.32 21.10 6.20
C LEU A 469 2.83 21.12 6.54
N VAL A 470 1.96 20.78 5.58
CA VAL A 470 0.50 20.63 5.82
C VAL A 470 0.24 19.55 6.88
N ALA A 471 0.91 18.41 6.77
CA ALA A 471 0.80 17.33 7.76
C ALA A 471 1.31 17.78 9.14
N GLY A 472 2.37 18.59 9.18
CA GLY A 472 2.85 19.24 10.41
C GLY A 472 1.83 20.18 11.03
N PHE A 473 1.15 21.00 10.20
CA PHE A 473 0.06 21.86 10.66
C PHE A 473 -1.12 21.06 11.24
N LEU A 474 -1.54 19.99 10.55
CA LEU A 474 -2.59 19.09 11.04
C LEU A 474 -2.20 18.46 12.38
N HIS A 475 -0.94 18.04 12.51
CA HIS A 475 -0.38 17.50 13.74
C HIS A 475 -0.41 18.53 14.88
N MET A 476 0.01 19.77 14.64
CA MET A 476 -0.07 20.87 15.63
C MET A 476 -1.51 21.17 16.06
N LYS A 477 -2.50 20.91 15.20
CA LYS A 477 -3.94 21.04 15.51
C LYS A 477 -4.54 19.77 16.12
N GLY A 478 -3.77 18.71 16.31
CA GLY A 478 -4.26 17.44 16.84
C GLY A 478 -5.24 16.71 15.92
N VAL A 479 -5.27 17.05 14.63
CA VAL A 479 -6.20 16.46 13.65
C VAL A 479 -5.55 15.22 13.04
N TYR A 480 -6.19 14.05 13.25
CA TYR A 480 -5.78 12.79 12.64
C TYR A 480 -7.00 12.06 12.09
N VAL A 481 -7.07 11.90 10.76
CA VAL A 481 -8.16 11.14 10.14
C VAL A 481 -7.83 9.65 10.18
N LYS A 482 -8.71 8.88 10.80
CA LYS A 482 -8.66 7.42 10.89
C LYS A 482 -10.01 6.86 10.39
N LEU A 483 -9.98 5.69 9.74
CA LEU A 483 -11.18 5.00 9.24
C LEU A 483 -11.60 3.83 10.13
#